data_AF-A0A2V1NT73-F1
#
_entry.id   AF-A0A2V1NT73-F1
#
_cell.length_a   1.000
_cell.length_b   1.000
_cell.length_c   1.000
_cell.angle_alpha   90.00
_cell.angle_beta   90.00
_cell.angle_gamma   90.00
#
_symmetry.space_group_name_H-M   'P 1'
#
loop_
_entity.id
_entity.type
_entity.pdbx_description
1 polymer ?
#
loop_
_entity_poly.entity_id
_entity_poly.type
_entity_poly.pdbx_seq_one_letter_code
_entity_poly.pdbx_strand_id
1 'polypeptide(L)'
;MPDVRCPNPTCEKGPLRRFRDLVGAEIAAAAEVMSRFASEQGERFRPSAYHRCTGEGCRRIQRKDNWQLGGNLPEELEIPAER
;
A
#
# COMPACT_ATOMS: atom_id res chain seq x y z
N MET A 1 12.25 -2.11 8.07
CA MET A 1 11.19 -3.11 7.84
C MET A 1 11.79 -4.24 7.02
N PRO A 2 11.49 -5.51 7.33
CA PRO A 2 11.96 -6.65 6.54
C PRO A 2 11.33 -6.60 5.15
N ASP A 3 12.07 -7.06 4.14
CA ASP A 3 11.53 -7.19 2.79
C ASP A 3 10.41 -8.24 2.79
N VAL A 4 9.28 -7.94 2.15
CA VAL A 4 8.07 -8.79 2.16
C VAL A 4 7.70 -9.17 0.73
N ARG A 5 7.09 -10.34 0.52
CA ARG A 5 6.54 -10.67 -0.80
C ARG A 5 5.33 -9.77 -1.08
N CYS A 6 5.43 -8.97 -2.13
CA CYS A 6 4.29 -8.21 -2.62
C CYS A 6 3.38 -9.15 -3.44
N PRO A 7 2.08 -9.29 -3.09
CA PRO A 7 1.17 -10.15 -3.84
C PRO A 7 0.71 -9.51 -5.16
N ASN A 8 1.13 -8.28 -5.46
CA ASN A 8 0.70 -7.57 -6.67
C ASN A 8 1.38 -8.17 -7.92
N PRO A 9 0.62 -8.52 -8.98
CA PRO A 9 1.15 -9.03 -10.24
C PRO A 9 2.26 -8.17 -10.85
N THR A 10 2.21 -6.84 -10.69
CA THR A 10 3.20 -5.92 -11.27
C THR A 10 4.58 -6.00 -10.60
N CYS A 11 4.67 -6.55 -9.39
CA CYS A 11 5.96 -6.82 -8.75
C CYS A 11 6.61 -8.12 -9.20
N GLU A 12 5.89 -8.90 -10.03
CA GLU A 12 6.09 -10.31 -10.34
C GLU A 12 6.28 -11.18 -9.07
N LYS A 13 6.25 -12.51 -9.21
CA LYS A 13 6.64 -13.43 -8.13
C LYS A 13 8.17 -13.40 -7.91
N GLY A 14 8.70 -12.22 -7.64
CA GLY A 14 10.12 -11.91 -7.60
C GLY A 14 10.73 -11.87 -6.19
N PRO A 15 11.92 -11.25 -6.03
CA PRO A 15 12.57 -11.10 -4.74
C PRO A 15 11.68 -10.31 -3.76
N LEU A 16 11.97 -10.47 -2.47
CA LEU A 16 11.30 -9.70 -1.42
C LEU A 16 11.38 -8.20 -1.75
N ARG A 17 10.27 -7.49 -1.58
CA ARG A 17 10.17 -6.07 -1.89
C ARG A 17 10.26 -5.27 -0.60
N ARG A 18 10.89 -4.11 -0.68
CA ARG A 18 10.86 -3.14 0.38
C ARG A 18 9.48 -2.50 0.43
N PHE A 19 8.99 -2.32 1.65
CA PHE A 19 7.79 -1.56 1.92
C PHE A 19 8.15 -0.34 2.77
N ARG A 20 7.46 0.77 2.53
CA ARG A 20 7.59 2.00 3.31
C ARG A 20 6.25 2.53 3.76
N ASP A 21 6.28 3.44 4.71
CA ASP A 21 5.08 4.15 5.15
C ASP A 21 4.49 5.01 4.03
N LEU A 22 3.18 5.20 4.11
CA LEU A 22 2.44 6.08 3.22
C LEU A 22 2.83 7.54 3.47
N VAL A 23 2.94 8.33 2.41
CA VAL A 23 3.30 9.75 2.51
C VAL A 23 2.38 10.62 1.64
N GLY A 24 2.17 11.87 2.05
CA GLY A 24 1.48 12.88 1.26
C GLY A 24 0.13 12.40 0.71
N ALA A 25 -0.04 12.48 -0.62
CA ALA A 25 -1.26 12.10 -1.32
C ALA A 25 -1.62 10.61 -1.21
N GLU A 26 -0.64 9.74 -0.93
CA GLU A 26 -0.89 8.31 -0.75
C GLU A 26 -1.78 8.02 0.46
N ILE A 27 -1.73 8.87 1.49
CA ILE A 27 -2.53 8.70 2.71
C ILE A 27 -4.02 8.88 2.40
N ALA A 28 -4.38 9.93 1.66
CA ALA A 28 -5.75 10.20 1.28
C ALA A 28 -6.28 9.13 0.32
N ALA A 29 -5.48 8.75 -0.69
CA ALA A 29 -5.83 7.69 -1.62
C ALA A 29 -5.97 6.32 -0.92
N ALA A 30 -5.11 6.03 0.07
CA ALA A 30 -5.24 4.82 0.87
C ALA A 30 -6.51 4.82 1.72
N ALA A 31 -6.90 5.96 2.29
CA ALA A 31 -8.16 6.06 3.04
C ALA A 31 -9.36 5.73 2.13
N GLU A 32 -9.37 6.25 0.90
CA GLU A 32 -10.40 5.95 -0.08
C GLU A 32 -10.43 4.46 -0.45
N VAL A 33 -9.28 3.86 -0.75
CA VAL A 33 -9.15 2.43 -1.06
C VAL A 33 -9.62 1.57 0.11
N MET A 34 -9.23 1.92 1.33
CA MET A 34 -9.55 1.16 2.53
C MET A 34 -10.99 1.35 3.01
N SER A 35 -11.69 2.42 2.58
CA SER A 35 -13.11 2.64 2.90
C SER A 35 -14.03 1.49 2.43
N ARG A 36 -13.59 0.72 1.43
CA ARG A 36 -14.31 -0.47 0.93
C ARG A 36 -14.33 -1.63 1.92
N PHE A 37 -13.48 -1.59 2.95
CA PHE A 37 -13.38 -2.62 3.98
C PHE A 37 -14.03 -2.11 5.27
N ALA A 38 -15.10 -2.77 5.72
CA ALA A 38 -15.85 -2.35 6.91
C ALA A 38 -14.99 -2.27 8.19
N SER A 39 -13.91 -3.06 8.27
CA SER A 39 -12.95 -3.02 9.38
C SER A 39 -12.11 -1.74 9.42
N GLU A 40 -12.06 -0.98 8.33
CA GLU A 40 -11.16 0.16 8.12
C GLU A 40 -11.89 1.46 7.80
N GLN A 41 -13.21 1.51 7.98
CA GLN A 41 -14.01 2.73 7.73
C GLN A 41 -13.89 3.76 8.87
N GLY A 42 -13.92 5.04 8.49
CA GLY A 42 -13.97 6.16 9.43
C GLY A 42 -12.74 6.25 10.34
N GLU A 43 -12.96 6.43 11.64
CA GLU A 43 -11.92 6.59 12.66
C GLU A 43 -11.05 5.34 12.87
N ARG A 44 -11.42 4.21 12.26
CA ARG A 44 -10.63 2.97 12.32
C ARG A 44 -9.43 2.99 11.38
N PHE A 45 -9.51 3.75 10.27
CA PHE A 45 -8.39 3.88 9.36
C PHE A 45 -7.24 4.62 10.04
N ARG A 46 -6.08 3.96 10.13
CA ARG A 46 -4.84 4.54 10.63
C ARG A 46 -3.77 4.45 9.56
N PRO A 47 -3.35 5.56 8.93
CA PRO A 47 -2.33 5.51 7.87
C PRO A 47 -1.05 4.79 8.28
N SER A 48 -0.63 4.95 9.55
CA SER A 48 0.57 4.31 10.11
C SER A 48 0.49 2.79 10.20
N ALA A 49 -0.70 2.20 10.13
CA ALA A 49 -0.90 0.76 10.07
C ALA A 49 -0.66 0.18 8.66
N TYR A 50 -0.49 1.04 7.66
CA TYR A 50 -0.31 0.66 6.26
C TYR A 50 1.08 0.99 5.75
N HIS A 51 1.48 0.22 4.75
CA HIS A 51 2.69 0.45 3.99
C HIS A 51 2.45 0.26 2.49
N ARG A 52 3.32 0.83 1.67
CA ARG A 52 3.32 0.72 0.21
C ARG A 52 4.54 -0.04 -0.25
N CYS A 53 4.37 -0.88 -1.27
CA CYS A 53 5.50 -1.49 -1.97
C CYS A 53 6.30 -0.41 -2.71
N THR A 54 7.63 -0.45 -2.61
CA THR A 54 8.52 0.48 -3.32
C THR A 54 8.94 0.01 -4.71
N GLY A 55 8.38 -1.11 -5.18
CA GLY A 55 8.63 -1.60 -6.53
C GLY A 55 8.15 -0.59 -7.56
N GLU A 56 8.95 -0.38 -8.60
CA GLU A 56 8.59 0.48 -9.72
C GLU A 56 7.24 0.06 -10.32
N GLY A 57 6.34 1.03 -10.53
CA GLY A 57 4.98 0.77 -11.01
C GLY A 57 4.07 0.01 -10.03
N CYS A 58 4.55 -0.42 -8.86
CA CYS A 58 3.71 -1.09 -7.88
C CYS A 58 2.90 -0.07 -7.10
N ARG A 59 1.58 -0.26 -7.06
CA ARG A 59 0.64 0.59 -6.32
C ARG A 59 0.05 -0.08 -5.09
N ARG A 60 0.59 -1.25 -4.70
CA ARG A 60 0.06 -2.03 -3.58
C ARG A 60 0.24 -1.30 -2.27
N ILE A 61 -0.87 -1.12 -1.55
CA ILE A 61 -0.87 -0.83 -0.12
C ILE A 61 -1.34 -2.06 0.65
N GLN A 62 -0.76 -2.25 1.82
CA GLN A 62 -1.02 -3.43 2.66
C GLN A 62 -0.91 -3.04 4.12
N ARG A 63 -1.75 -3.64 4.96
CA ARG A 63 -1.68 -3.47 6.41
C ARG A 63 -0.48 -4.24 6.96
N LYS A 64 0.29 -3.63 7.86
CA LYS A 64 1.54 -4.18 8.39
C LYS A 64 1.37 -5.48 9.17
N ASP A 65 0.22 -5.64 9.84
CA ASP A 65 -0.10 -6.81 10.67
C ASP A 65 -1.03 -7.82 9.96
N ASN A 66 -1.56 -7.48 8.79
CA ASN A 66 -2.44 -8.34 8.01
C ASN A 66 -2.20 -8.17 6.51
N TRP A 67 -1.43 -9.10 5.95
CA TRP A 67 -1.01 -9.04 4.55
C TRP A 67 -2.17 -9.19 3.55
N GLN A 68 -3.29 -9.81 3.98
CA GLN A 68 -4.49 -9.97 3.16
C GLN A 68 -5.30 -8.68 3.05
N LEU A 69 -5.16 -7.77 4.02
CA LEU A 69 -5.88 -6.51 4.08
C LEU A 69 -5.08 -5.40 3.39
N GLY A 70 -5.68 -4.80 2.35
CA GLY A 70 -5.07 -3.75 1.56
C GLY A 70 -5.66 -3.69 0.15
N GLY A 71 -5.33 -2.64 -0.60
CA GLY A 71 -5.72 -2.49 -2.00
C GLY A 71 -4.57 -2.01 -2.88
N ASN A 72 -4.90 -1.51 -4.07
CA ASN A 72 -3.96 -0.78 -4.91
C ASN A 72 -4.40 0.68 -4.94
N LEU A 73 -3.43 1.59 -4.87
CA LEU A 73 -3.67 3.01 -5.09
C LEU A 73 -4.16 3.22 -6.55
N PRO A 74 -5.02 4.23 -6.77
CA PRO A 74 -5.57 4.54 -8.09
C PRO A 74 -4.48 4.85 -9.11
N GLU A 75 -4.80 4.59 -10.38
CA GLU A 75 -3.80 4.69 -11.44
C GLU A 75 -3.46 6.13 -11.84
N GLU A 76 -4.35 7.05 -11.52
CA GLU A 76 -4.24 8.48 -11.77
C GLU A 76 -3.37 9.17 -10.70
N LEU A 77 -3.05 8.48 -9.60
CA LEU A 77 -2.16 9.01 -8.57
C LEU A 77 -0.73 9.02 -9.09
N GLU A 78 -0.15 10.21 -9.20
CA GLU A 78 1.28 10.40 -9.43
C GLU A 78 2.03 9.91 -8.20
N ILE A 79 2.66 8.74 -8.33
CA ILE A 79 3.53 8.20 -7.31
C ILE A 79 4.95 8.61 -7.68
N PRO A 80 5.66 9.34 -6.80
CA PRO A 80 7.04 9.69 -7.07
C PRO A 80 7.88 8.43 -7.28
N ALA A 81 8.64 8.41 -8.37
CA ALA A 81 9.63 7.36 -8.60
C ALA A 81 10.64 7.40 -7.44
N GLU A 82 10.80 6.28 -6.75
CA GLU A 82 11.74 6.17 -5.64
C GLU A 82 13.16 6.14 -6.22
N ARG A 83 13.94 7.19 -5.96
CA ARG A 83 15.35 7.32 -6.36
C ARG A 83 16.26 6.52 -5.42
#